data_AF-A0A2V8MYV2-F1
#
_entry.id   AF-A0A2V8MYV2-F1
#
_cell.length_a   1.000
_cell.length_b   1.000
_cell.length_c   1.000
_cell.angle_alpha   90.00
_cell.angle_beta   90.00
_cell.angle_gamma   90.00
#
_symmetry.space_group_name_H-M   'P 1'
#
loop_
_entity.id
_entity.type
_entity.pdbx_description
1 polymer ?
#
loop_
_entity_poly.entity_id
_entity_poly.type
_entity_poly.pdbx_seq_one_letter_code
_entity_poly.pdbx_strand_id
1 'polypeptide(L)' 'MAWITKTRRVVICGQIKQEVLQGSRDLRAFQKLEKQMSIWDYEPEVAEDFIEAARIFSELRWKDLTVPPATA' A
#
# COMPACT_ATOMS: atom_id res chain seq x y z
N MET A 1 -2.85 23.22 -2.76
CA MET A 1 -3.41 21.93 -3.25
C MET A 1 -3.29 21.83 -4.79
N ALA A 2 -2.16 22.22 -5.39
CA ALA A 2 -2.06 22.40 -6.86
C ALA A 2 -0.84 21.73 -7.51
N TRP A 3 -0.10 20.89 -6.78
CA TRP A 3 1.17 20.31 -7.25
C TRP A 3 1.07 18.83 -7.67
N ILE A 4 0.02 18.11 -7.26
CA ILE A 4 -0.17 16.68 -7.62
C ILE A 4 -0.61 16.47 -9.08
N THR A 5 -1.19 17.48 -9.74
CA THR A 5 -1.91 17.28 -11.02
C THR A 5 -1.10 17.54 -12.29
N LYS A 6 0.08 18.17 -12.23
CA LYS A 6 0.84 18.52 -13.45
C LYS A 6 1.82 17.44 -13.94
N THR A 7 2.09 16.43 -13.12
CA THR A 7 2.91 15.28 -13.49
C THR A 7 2.32 14.05 -12.80
N ARG A 8 1.60 13.19 -13.55
CA ARG A 8 1.14 11.89 -13.05
C ARG A 8 2.38 11.06 -12.67
N ARG A 9 2.76 11.11 -11.40
CA ARG A 9 3.97 10.48 -10.82
C ARG A 9 3.63 9.59 -9.63
N VAL A 10 2.36 9.44 -9.31
CA VAL A 10 1.91 8.66 -8.16
C VAL A 10 1.56 7.28 -8.69
N VAL A 11 2.41 6.32 -8.33
CA VAL A 11 2.19 4.89 -8.54
C VAL A 11 1.71 4.30 -7.22
N ILE A 12 0.69 3.45 -7.27
CA ILE A 12 0.19 2.69 -6.13
C ILE A 12 0.28 1.18 -6.42
N CYS A 13 0.58 0.41 -5.37
CA CYS A 13 0.59 -1.04 -5.41
C CYS A 13 -0.71 -1.63 -4.83
N GLY A 14 -0.89 -2.94 -4.99
CA GLY A 14 -2.08 -3.67 -4.54
C GLY A 14 -2.30 -3.59 -3.04
N GLN A 15 -1.26 -3.75 -2.23
CA GLN A 15 -1.35 -3.70 -0.76
C GLN A 15 -1.83 -2.33 -0.28
N ILE A 16 -1.25 -1.23 -0.79
CA ILE A 16 -1.69 0.13 -0.44
C ILE A 16 -3.15 0.33 -0.85
N LYS A 17 -3.53 -0.09 -2.06
CA LYS A 17 -4.91 0.03 -2.52
C LYS A 17 -5.87 -0.74 -1.63
N GLN A 18 -5.51 -1.96 -1.25
CA GLN A 18 -6.31 -2.81 -0.40
C GLN A 18 -6.53 -2.19 0.98
N GLU A 19 -5.47 -1.79 1.68
CA GLU A 19 -5.56 -1.23 3.04
C GLU A 19 -6.39 0.06 3.07
N VAL A 20 -6.15 0.95 2.10
CA VAL A 20 -6.89 2.22 1.99
C VAL A 20 -8.37 1.97 1.77
N LEU A 21 -8.73 1.02 0.88
CA LEU A 21 -10.13 0.68 0.64
C LEU A 21 -10.78 -0.04 1.82
N GLN A 22 -10.05 -0.92 2.53
CA GLN A 22 -10.52 -1.61 3.73
C GLN A 22 -10.82 -0.65 4.89
N GLY A 23 -10.16 0.51 4.94
CA GLY A 23 -10.48 1.58 5.89
C GLY A 23 -11.83 2.28 5.65
N SER A 24 -12.54 1.94 4.57
CA SER A 24 -13.84 2.54 4.24
C SER A 24 -14.92 2.08 5.22
N ARG A 25 -15.63 3.04 5.81
CA ARG A 25 -16.68 2.77 6.82
C ARG A 25 -17.96 2.18 6.21
N ASP A 26 -18.24 2.47 4.96
CA ASP A 26 -19.42 2.03 4.23
C ASP A 26 -19.16 1.95 2.72
N LEU A 27 -20.14 1.40 1.99
CA LEU A 27 -20.07 1.20 0.54
C LEU A 27 -19.96 2.53 -0.24
N ARG A 28 -20.59 3.60 0.24
CA ARG A 28 -20.56 4.90 -0.45
C ARG A 28 -19.18 5.54 -0.33
N ALA A 29 -18.57 5.45 0.85
CA ALA A 29 -17.20 5.88 1.10
C ALA A 29 -16.21 5.06 0.25
N PHE A 30 -16.39 3.74 0.19
CA PHE A 30 -15.60 2.84 -0.65
C PHE A 30 -15.64 3.25 -2.13
N GLN A 31 -16.85 3.37 -2.71
CA GLN A 31 -17.01 3.68 -4.14
C GLN A 31 -16.42 5.05 -4.50
N LYS A 32 -16.58 6.04 -3.59
CA LYS A 32 -15.97 7.36 -3.77
C LYS A 32 -14.45 7.27 -3.78
N LEU A 33 -13.87 6.54 -2.83
CA LEU A 33 -12.42 6.39 -2.68
C LEU A 33 -11.80 5.60 -3.83
N GLU A 34 -12.43 4.50 -4.23
CA GLU A 34 -12.04 3.69 -5.39
C GLU A 34 -11.96 4.55 -6.66
N LYS A 35 -12.97 5.38 -6.91
CA LYS A 35 -12.98 6.31 -8.05
C LYS A 35 -11.91 7.38 -7.96
N GLN A 36 -11.54 7.83 -6.76
CA GLN A 36 -10.44 8.78 -6.58
C GLN A 36 -9.09 8.12 -6.87
N MET A 37 -8.90 6.87 -6.45
CA MET A 37 -7.65 6.14 -6.64
C MET A 37 -7.44 5.69 -8.09
N SER A 38 -8.50 5.59 -8.90
CA SER A 38 -8.40 5.20 -10.32
C SER A 38 -7.68 6.22 -11.21
N ILE A 39 -7.31 7.39 -10.67
CA ILE A 39 -6.54 8.42 -11.40
C ILE A 39 -5.02 8.22 -11.27
N TRP A 40 -4.59 7.32 -10.37
CA TRP A 40 -3.18 7.01 -10.13
C TRP A 40 -2.75 5.83 -10.97
N ASP A 41 -1.45 5.79 -11.28
CA ASP A 41 -0.87 4.65 -11.97
C ASP A 41 -0.83 3.46 -11.00
N TYR A 42 -1.08 2.26 -11.51
CA TYR A 42 -1.18 1.05 -10.70
C TYR A 42 -0.15 0.02 -11.18
N GLU A 43 0.73 -0.37 -10.28
CA GLU A 43 1.71 -1.43 -10.50
C GLU A 43 1.44 -2.55 -9.51
N PRO A 44 0.95 -3.72 -9.97
CA PRO A 44 0.71 -4.85 -9.09
C PRO A 44 2.05 -5.42 -8.59
N GLU A 45 2.08 -5.86 -7.34
CA GLU A 45 3.18 -6.63 -6.81
C GLU A 45 3.31 -7.96 -7.55
N VAL A 46 4.56 -8.36 -7.82
CA VAL A 46 4.92 -9.67 -8.37
C VAL A 46 5.49 -10.56 -7.26
N ALA A 47 5.66 -11.86 -7.54
CA ALA A 47 6.12 -12.82 -6.54
C ALA A 47 7.48 -12.42 -5.93
N GLU A 48 8.35 -11.82 -6.74
CA GLU A 48 9.68 -11.36 -6.36
C GLU A 48 9.62 -10.25 -5.29
N ASP A 49 8.61 -9.38 -5.31
CA ASP A 49 8.44 -8.32 -4.32
C ASP A 49 8.20 -8.89 -2.93
N PHE A 50 7.43 -9.99 -2.84
CA PHE A 50 7.17 -10.66 -1.55
C PHE A 50 8.40 -11.39 -1.01
N ILE A 51 9.19 -12.00 -1.89
CA ILE A 51 10.46 -12.64 -1.50
C ILE A 51 11.42 -11.58 -0.96
N GLU A 52 11.53 -10.44 -1.65
CA GLU A 52 12.39 -9.35 -1.23
C GLU A 52 11.92 -8.70 0.07
N ALA A 53 10.60 -8.51 0.24
CA ALA A 53 10.02 -8.03 1.49
C ALA A 53 10.34 -8.97 2.67
N ALA A 54 10.25 -10.29 2.48
CA ALA A 54 10.61 -11.27 3.49
C ALA A 54 12.11 -11.25 3.84
N ARG A 55 12.98 -11.04 2.84
CA ARG A 55 14.43 -10.87 3.03
C ARG A 55 14.71 -9.62 3.89
N ILE A 56 14.14 -8.47 3.51
CA ILE A 56 14.29 -7.20 4.24
C ILE A 56 13.79 -7.34 5.67
N PHE A 57 12.60 -7.93 5.87
CA PHE A 57 12.04 -8.16 7.20
C PHE A 57 13.00 -8.98 8.08
N SER A 58 13.56 -10.06 7.55
CA SER A 58 14.51 -10.91 8.27
C SER A 58 15.75 -10.13 8.69
N GLU A 59 16.33 -9.33 7.80
CA GLU A 59 17.50 -8.49 8.10
C GLU A 59 17.23 -7.44 9.19
N LEU A 60 16.05 -6.84 9.18
CA LEU A 60 15.63 -5.88 10.21
C LEU A 60 15.36 -6.59 11.54
N ARG A 61 14.79 -7.81 11.50
CA ARG A 61 14.52 -8.62 12.69
C ARG A 61 15.81 -9.01 13.42
N TRP A 62 16.86 -9.36 12.68
CA TRP A 62 18.19 -9.65 13.23
C TRP A 62 18.85 -8.43 13.91
N LYS A 63 18.40 -7.22 13.57
CA LYS A 63 18.85 -5.96 14.17
C LYS A 63 17.94 -5.48 15.30
N ASP A 64 16.94 -6.28 15.68
CA ASP A 64 15.88 -5.90 16.63
C ASP A 64 15.14 -4.59 16.25
N LEU A 65 15.03 -4.30 14.94
CA LEU A 65 14.35 -3.10 14.41
C LEU A 65 12.89 -3.34 14.01
N THR A 66 12.37 -4.54 14.23
CA THR A 66 10.98 -4.90 13.95
C THR A 66 10.19 -5.01 15.25
N VAL A 67 8.94 -4.55 15.25
CA VAL A 67 8.03 -4.79 16.37
C VAL A 67 7.77 -6.30 16.45
N PRO A 68 7.86 -6.94 17.64
CA PRO A 68 7.45 -8.33 17.79
C PRO A 68 5.99 -8.50 17.37
N PRO A 69 5.58 -9.70 16.92
CA PRO A 69 4.19 -9.96 16.58
C PRO A 69 3.30 -9.56 17.74
N ALA A 70 2.23 -8.81 17.46
CA ALA A 70 1.21 -8.57 18.47
C ALA A 70 0.72 -9.94 18.96
N THR A 71 0.81 -10.20 20.25
CA THR A 71 0.24 -11.41 20.84
C THR A 71 -1.25 -11.40 20.54
N ALA A 72 -1.69 -12.41 19.79
CA ALA A 72 -3.09 -12.68 19.51
C ALA A 72 -3.84 -13.08 20.78
#